data_AF-A0AAD6V7E7-F1
#
_entry.id   AF-A0AAD6V7E7-F1
#
_cell.length_a   1.000
_cell.length_b   1.000
_cell.length_c   1.000
_cell.angle_alpha   90.00
_cell.angle_beta   90.00
_cell.angle_gamma   90.00
#
_symmetry.space_group_name_H-M   'P 1'
#
loop_
_entity.id
_entity.type
_entity.pdbx_description
1 polymer ?
#
loop_
_entity_poly.entity_id
_entity_poly.type
_entity_poly.pdbx_seq_one_letter_code
_entity_poly.pdbx_strand_id
1 'polypeptide(L)'
;KFIMYENCLRFFIIASNTTDSRHRTIKVDRTSQEEVVEDDPEYSGKQMSAMLKMLDDRNESSGGLGKARVFFGIAGFIRFTAGCYMIQRMFCSYVALLGGHYLYHCENTDIVPVYSTKLASSEEQRLMNIFKQVDMSKNFYFRFDITSTLQHNLTRSSPVEGDWPFNDKFAWNFNMMTAPFRNEE
;
A
#
# COMPACT_ATOMS: atom_id res chain seq x y z
N LYS A 1 -2.30 8.83 -7.45
CA LYS A 1 -2.30 9.54 -6.13
C LYS A 1 -3.14 8.72 -5.18
N PHE A 2 -2.75 8.59 -3.92
CA PHE A 2 -3.55 7.87 -2.94
C PHE A 2 -4.02 8.79 -1.81
N ILE A 3 -5.25 8.55 -1.34
CA ILE A 3 -5.83 9.25 -0.19
C ILE A 3 -6.36 8.17 0.75
N MET A 4 -5.90 8.20 2.00
CA MET A 4 -6.39 7.32 3.04
C MET A 4 -7.32 8.10 3.98
N TYR A 5 -8.46 7.52 4.27
CA TYR A 5 -9.34 7.91 5.35
C TYR A 5 -9.37 6.80 6.39
N GLU A 6 -9.43 7.16 7.66
CA GLU A 6 -9.49 6.21 8.77
C GLU A 6 -10.77 6.41 9.58
N ASN A 7 -11.36 5.33 10.04
CA ASN A 7 -12.29 5.34 11.16
C ASN A 7 -11.85 4.29 12.20
N CYS A 8 -12.67 4.07 13.23
CA CYS A 8 -12.34 3.12 14.31
C CYS A 8 -12.18 1.67 13.84
N LEU A 9 -12.77 1.29 12.69
CA LEU A 9 -12.87 -0.11 12.27
C LEU A 9 -12.14 -0.39 10.95
N ARG A 10 -11.91 0.63 10.10
CA ARG A 10 -11.45 0.45 8.72
C ARG A 10 -10.57 1.58 8.24
N PHE A 11 -9.68 1.26 7.31
CA PHE A 11 -9.10 2.23 6.40
C PHE A 11 -9.79 2.17 5.04
N PHE A 12 -10.02 3.35 4.46
CA PHE A 12 -10.48 3.51 3.09
C PHE A 12 -9.37 4.18 2.30
N ILE A 13 -8.76 3.45 1.38
CA ILE A 13 -7.69 3.94 0.52
C ILE A 13 -8.28 4.16 -0.87
N ILE A 14 -8.22 5.40 -1.34
CA ILE A 14 -8.69 5.81 -2.65
C ILE A 14 -7.47 6.02 -3.56
N ALA A 15 -7.42 5.26 -4.65
CA ALA A 15 -6.42 5.37 -5.69
C ALA A 15 -6.99 6.17 -6.87
N SER A 16 -6.50 7.40 -7.08
CA SER A 16 -6.84 8.21 -8.25
C SER A 16 -5.83 8.06 -9.37
N ASN A 17 -6.31 8.04 -10.61
CA ASN A 17 -5.49 8.22 -11.80
C ASN A 17 -4.89 9.64 -11.89
N THR A 18 -3.98 9.87 -12.83
CA THR A 18 -3.24 11.14 -12.97
C THR A 18 -4.14 12.35 -13.21
N THR A 19 -5.29 12.16 -13.88
CA THR A 19 -6.25 13.21 -14.19
C THR A 19 -7.36 13.37 -13.15
N ASP A 20 -7.30 12.61 -12.05
CA ASP A 20 -8.31 12.60 -10.97
C ASP A 20 -9.76 12.39 -11.47
N SER A 21 -9.90 11.62 -12.54
CA SER A 21 -11.18 11.34 -13.20
C SER A 21 -11.73 9.95 -12.89
N ARG A 22 -10.84 9.04 -12.47
CA ARG A 22 -11.15 7.65 -12.19
C ARG A 22 -10.49 7.24 -10.89
N HIS A 23 -11.26 6.57 -10.05
CA HIS A 23 -10.86 6.21 -8.70
C HIS A 23 -11.18 4.75 -8.41
N ARG A 24 -10.30 4.07 -7.69
CA ARG A 24 -10.57 2.75 -7.10
C ARG A 24 -10.44 2.83 -5.59
N THR A 25 -11.13 1.94 -4.89
CA THR A 25 -11.15 1.94 -3.43
C THR A 25 -10.67 0.60 -2.89
N ILE A 26 -9.74 0.66 -1.94
CA ILE A 26 -9.31 -0.50 -1.15
C ILE A 26 -9.80 -0.27 0.28
N LYS A 27 -10.45 -1.27 0.84
CA LYS A 27 -10.92 -1.28 2.23
C LYS A 27 -10.03 -2.21 3.02
N VAL A 28 -9.46 -1.73 4.11
CA VAL A 28 -8.66 -2.55 5.03
C VAL A 28 -9.41 -2.63 6.35
N ASP A 29 -9.78 -3.84 6.76
CA ASP A 29 -10.39 -4.04 8.08
C ASP A 29 -9.33 -3.97 9.19
N ARG A 30 -9.65 -3.28 10.29
CA ARG A 30 -8.76 -3.12 11.46
C ARG A 30 -9.12 -4.06 12.60
N THR A 31 -10.20 -4.81 12.46
CA THR A 31 -10.74 -5.70 13.51
C THR A 31 -10.35 -7.16 13.30
N SER A 32 -10.11 -7.57 12.06
CA SER A 32 -9.67 -8.91 11.71
C SER A 32 -8.23 -8.90 11.19
N GLN A 33 -7.58 -10.06 11.28
CA GLN A 33 -6.18 -10.24 10.91
C GLN A 33 -5.95 -10.28 9.39
N GLU A 34 -7.00 -10.44 8.58
CA GLU A 34 -6.84 -11.00 7.23
C GLU A 34 -7.61 -10.30 6.09
N GLU A 35 -8.46 -9.31 6.33
CA GLU A 35 -9.33 -8.80 5.27
C GLU A 35 -8.89 -7.42 4.74
N VAL A 36 -7.96 -7.44 3.77
CA VAL A 36 -7.89 -6.36 2.76
C VAL A 36 -8.88 -6.72 1.67
N VAL A 37 -9.98 -5.97 1.59
CA VAL A 37 -11.02 -6.14 0.58
C VAL A 37 -10.84 -5.05 -0.47
N GLU A 38 -10.45 -5.43 -1.68
CA GLU A 38 -10.53 -4.54 -2.84
C GLU A 38 -11.99 -4.36 -3.25
N ASP A 39 -12.41 -3.11 -3.41
CA ASP A 39 -13.70 -2.79 -4.02
C ASP A 39 -13.43 -2.56 -5.51
N ASP A 40 -13.80 -3.57 -6.32
CA ASP A 40 -13.47 -3.65 -7.74
C ASP A 40 -14.12 -2.58 -8.67
N PRO A 41 -15.22 -1.86 -8.34
CA PRO A 41 -15.77 -0.90 -9.28
C PRO A 41 -14.95 0.39 -9.36
N GLU A 42 -14.67 0.84 -10.59
CA GLU A 42 -14.06 2.14 -10.88
C GLU A 42 -15.10 3.26 -10.69
N TYR A 43 -14.81 4.22 -9.82
CA TYR A 43 -15.67 5.36 -9.51
C TYR A 43 -15.26 6.60 -10.30
N SER A 44 -16.25 7.35 -10.79
CA SER A 44 -16.08 8.74 -11.22
C SER A 44 -15.97 9.69 -10.02
N GLY A 45 -15.47 10.91 -10.24
CA GLY A 45 -15.36 11.92 -9.18
C GLY A 45 -16.68 12.20 -8.45
N LYS A 46 -17.81 12.25 -9.17
CA LYS A 46 -19.14 12.41 -8.54
C LYS A 46 -19.53 11.23 -7.65
N GLN A 47 -19.30 10.01 -8.13
CA GLN A 47 -19.60 8.81 -7.35
C GLN A 47 -18.69 8.72 -6.12
N MET A 48 -17.42 9.11 -6.26
CA MET A 48 -16.47 9.14 -5.15
C MET A 48 -16.88 10.16 -4.08
N SER A 49 -17.25 11.39 -4.46
CA SER A 49 -17.74 12.39 -3.51
C SER A 49 -19.02 11.93 -2.80
N ALA A 50 -19.95 11.29 -3.52
CA ALA A 50 -21.16 10.74 -2.91
C ALA A 50 -20.84 9.60 -1.94
N MET A 51 -19.91 8.70 -2.29
CA MET A 51 -19.47 7.63 -1.39
C MET A 51 -18.83 8.19 -0.12
N LEU A 52 -17.90 9.14 -0.25
CA LEU A 52 -17.23 9.76 0.90
C LEU A 52 -18.23 10.42 1.83
N LYS A 53 -19.23 11.14 1.28
CA LYS A 53 -20.31 11.74 2.07
C LYS A 53 -21.13 10.67 2.80
N MET A 54 -21.54 9.60 2.12
CA MET A 54 -22.29 8.52 2.75
C MET A 54 -21.47 7.83 3.86
N LEU A 55 -20.16 7.69 3.69
CA LEU A 55 -19.27 7.13 4.70
C LEU A 55 -19.12 8.04 5.92
N ASP A 56 -19.10 9.35 5.71
CA ASP A 56 -19.05 10.34 6.79
C ASP A 56 -20.36 10.35 7.58
N ASP A 57 -21.50 10.49 6.89
CA ASP A 57 -22.85 10.49 7.48
C ASP A 57 -23.11 9.19 8.26
N ARG A 58 -22.69 8.03 7.74
CA ARG A 58 -22.88 6.74 8.42
C ARG A 58 -22.03 6.59 9.68
N ASN A 59 -20.86 7.21 9.73
CA ASN A 59 -19.94 7.12 10.85
C ASN A 59 -20.07 8.29 11.82
N GLU A 60 -21.03 9.20 11.62
CA GLU A 60 -21.23 10.40 12.45
C GLU A 60 -21.29 10.06 13.96
N SER A 61 -22.01 8.98 14.32
CA SER A 61 -22.11 8.50 15.71
C SER A 61 -20.80 7.97 16.30
N SER A 62 -19.81 7.65 15.45
CA SER A 62 -18.48 7.16 15.82
C SER A 62 -17.35 8.17 15.52
N GLY A 63 -17.71 9.45 15.30
CA GLY A 63 -16.75 10.53 15.05
C GLY A 63 -16.51 10.85 13.57
N GLY A 64 -17.34 10.32 12.66
CA GLY A 64 -17.28 10.58 11.23
C GLY A 64 -16.12 9.88 10.53
N LEU A 65 -15.80 10.36 9.33
CA LEU A 65 -14.63 9.95 8.59
C LEU A 65 -13.41 10.78 9.04
N GLY A 66 -12.34 10.10 9.49
CA GLY A 66 -11.14 10.76 9.97
C GLY A 66 -10.44 11.62 8.90
N LYS A 67 -9.49 12.43 9.33
CA LYS A 67 -8.77 13.37 8.45
C LYS A 67 -8.08 12.62 7.30
N ALA A 68 -8.31 13.10 6.08
CA ALA A 68 -7.67 12.60 4.88
C ALA A 68 -6.14 12.70 4.98
N ARG A 69 -5.44 11.59 4.70
CA ARG A 69 -3.98 11.54 4.57
C ARG A 69 -3.61 11.21 3.14
N VAL A 70 -2.81 12.08 2.51
CA VAL A 70 -2.33 11.87 1.14
C VAL A 70 -1.00 11.13 1.18
N PHE A 71 -0.86 10.14 0.32
CA PHE A 71 0.37 9.36 0.16
C PHE A 71 0.52 8.89 -1.31
N PHE A 72 1.67 8.32 -1.66
CA PHE A 72 2.07 8.07 -3.05
C PHE A 72 2.15 6.59 -3.44
N GLY A 73 2.05 5.68 -2.48
CA GLY A 73 1.95 4.25 -2.74
C GLY A 73 2.02 3.44 -1.46
N ILE A 74 1.70 2.15 -1.56
CA ILE A 74 1.86 1.18 -0.47
C ILE A 74 3.06 0.31 -0.85
N ALA A 75 4.05 0.22 0.02
CA ALA A 75 5.18 -0.68 -0.16
C ALA A 75 4.79 -2.13 0.18
N GLY A 76 3.96 -2.30 1.20
CA GLY A 76 3.36 -3.56 1.57
C GLY A 76 2.89 -3.54 3.02
N PHE A 77 2.65 -4.74 3.55
CA PHE A 77 2.22 -4.96 4.92
C PHE A 77 3.23 -5.85 5.64
N ILE A 78 3.40 -5.62 6.94
CA ILE A 78 4.28 -6.44 7.77
C ILE A 78 3.53 -6.88 9.02
N ARG A 79 3.61 -8.17 9.30
CA ARG A 79 3.10 -8.81 10.51
C ARG A 79 4.29 -9.17 11.39
N PHE A 80 4.27 -8.74 12.64
CA PHE A 80 5.27 -9.15 13.65
C PHE A 80 4.67 -10.27 14.50
N THR A 81 4.41 -10.04 15.79
CA THR A 81 3.79 -11.05 16.66
C THR A 81 2.27 -11.00 16.58
N ALA A 82 1.67 -9.88 16.99
CA ALA A 82 0.22 -9.73 17.09
C ALA A 82 -0.28 -8.41 16.47
N GLY A 83 0.57 -7.64 15.81
CA GLY A 83 0.21 -6.46 15.04
C GLY A 83 0.48 -6.62 13.55
N CYS A 84 -0.35 -5.98 12.74
CA CYS A 84 -0.08 -5.76 11.32
C CYS A 84 0.10 -4.27 11.07
N TYR A 85 1.09 -3.94 10.27
CA TYR A 85 1.47 -2.58 9.95
C TYR A 85 1.52 -2.41 8.43
N MET A 86 0.91 -1.34 7.95
CA MET A 86 0.98 -0.93 6.56
C MET A 86 2.16 0.02 6.38
N ILE A 87 3.02 -0.29 5.42
CA ILE A 87 4.15 0.55 5.03
C ILE A 87 3.71 1.40 3.85
N GLN A 88 3.43 2.68 4.11
CA GLN A 88 3.01 3.63 3.07
C GLN A 88 4.17 4.53 2.65
N ARG A 89 4.28 4.82 1.36
CA ARG A 89 5.21 5.83 0.84
C ARG A 89 4.60 7.22 0.90
N MET A 90 5.29 8.13 1.56
CA MET A 90 4.91 9.53 1.67
C MET A 90 5.53 10.45 0.61
N PHE A 91 6.73 10.13 0.10
CA PHE A 91 7.35 10.97 -0.92
C PHE A 91 8.32 10.19 -1.80
N CYS A 92 8.47 10.63 -3.04
CA CYS A 92 9.49 10.14 -3.96
C CYS A 92 10.08 11.25 -4.81
N SER A 93 11.38 11.16 -5.06
CA SER A 93 12.06 11.96 -6.07
C SER A 93 12.30 11.18 -7.35
N TYR A 94 12.27 11.93 -8.45
CA TYR A 94 12.81 11.48 -9.73
C TYR A 94 14.33 11.39 -9.61
N VAL A 95 14.91 10.27 -10.06
CA VAL A 95 16.36 10.05 -10.01
C VAL A 95 17.01 9.85 -11.37
N ALA A 96 16.29 9.30 -12.35
CA ALA A 96 16.85 9.05 -13.69
C ALA A 96 15.75 8.82 -14.74
N LEU A 97 16.08 9.02 -16.01
CA LEU A 97 15.25 8.61 -17.16
C LEU A 97 15.99 7.50 -17.91
N LEU A 98 15.41 6.30 -17.93
CA LEU A 98 15.99 5.14 -18.59
C LEU A 98 15.05 4.67 -19.71
N GLY A 99 15.49 4.80 -20.96
CA GLY A 99 14.72 4.36 -22.13
C GLY A 99 13.33 5.00 -22.26
N GLY A 100 13.16 6.26 -21.81
CA GLY A 100 11.86 6.94 -21.80
C GLY A 100 10.99 6.66 -20.56
N HIS A 101 11.45 5.80 -19.65
CA HIS A 101 10.78 5.49 -18.40
C HIS A 101 11.49 6.19 -17.25
N TYR A 102 10.76 6.96 -16.43
CA TYR A 102 11.39 7.61 -15.29
C TYR A 102 11.63 6.60 -14.16
N LEU A 103 12.75 6.71 -13.48
CA LEU A 103 13.06 5.99 -12.26
C LEU A 103 12.84 6.93 -11.08
N TYR A 104 12.24 6.39 -10.03
CA TYR A 104 12.04 7.12 -8.80
C TYR A 104 12.66 6.40 -7.62
N HIS A 105 12.98 7.19 -6.61
CA HIS A 105 13.49 6.75 -5.34
C HIS A 105 12.51 7.10 -4.22
N CYS A 106 12.38 6.21 -3.25
CA CYS A 106 11.58 6.46 -2.06
C CYS A 106 12.37 7.37 -1.12
N GLU A 107 11.83 8.51 -0.71
CA GLU A 107 12.52 9.39 0.25
C GLU A 107 11.97 9.26 1.66
N ASN A 108 10.70 8.88 1.80
CA ASN A 108 10.09 8.75 3.11
C ASN A 108 8.97 7.70 3.10
N THR A 109 8.99 6.88 4.13
CA THR A 109 7.99 5.86 4.41
C THR A 109 7.40 6.10 5.79
N ASP A 110 6.11 5.86 5.92
CA ASP A 110 5.41 5.89 7.19
C ASP A 110 4.84 4.50 7.50
N ILE A 111 4.79 4.18 8.79
CA ILE A 111 4.35 2.88 9.30
C ILE A 111 3.04 3.10 10.03
N VAL A 112 1.95 2.62 9.44
CA VAL A 112 0.60 2.79 9.99
C VAL A 112 0.15 1.47 10.62
N PRO A 113 -0.17 1.44 11.92
CA PRO A 113 -0.73 0.24 12.54
C PRO A 113 -2.13 -0.03 11.99
N VAL A 114 -2.32 -1.20 11.37
CA VAL A 114 -3.59 -1.65 10.82
C VAL A 114 -4.48 -2.14 11.96
N TYR A 115 -4.04 -3.21 12.61
CA TYR A 115 -4.57 -3.70 13.88
C TYR A 115 -3.40 -3.83 14.86
N SER A 116 -3.63 -3.42 16.11
CA SER A 116 -2.67 -3.59 17.20
C SER A 116 -3.45 -4.02 18.43
N THR A 117 -3.09 -5.15 19.01
CA THR A 117 -3.51 -5.45 20.38
C THR A 117 -3.02 -4.31 21.27
N LYS A 118 -3.90 -3.75 22.12
CA LYS A 118 -3.63 -2.53 22.91
C LYS A 118 -2.42 -2.65 23.86
N LEU A 119 -1.87 -3.85 24.02
CA LEU A 119 -0.63 -4.14 24.70
C LEU A 119 0.35 -4.69 23.67
N ALA A 120 1.01 -3.82 22.91
CA ALA A 120 2.18 -4.23 22.12
C ALA A 120 3.22 -4.76 23.11
N SER A 121 3.52 -6.05 23.03
CA SER A 121 4.51 -6.69 23.92
C SER A 121 5.87 -5.99 23.76
N SER A 122 6.73 -6.13 24.76
CA SER A 122 8.14 -5.69 24.64
C SER A 122 8.81 -6.27 23.39
N GLU A 123 8.42 -7.48 23.00
CA GLU A 123 8.89 -8.15 21.81
C GLU A 123 8.40 -7.49 20.51
N GLU A 124 7.13 -7.09 20.44
CA GLU A 124 6.58 -6.36 19.29
C GLU A 124 7.33 -5.03 19.07
N GLN A 125 7.58 -4.30 20.15
CA GLN A 125 8.34 -3.04 20.10
C GLN A 125 9.79 -3.28 19.66
N ARG A 126 10.42 -4.37 20.13
CA ARG A 126 11.77 -4.76 19.73
C ARG A 126 11.84 -5.04 18.22
N LEU A 127 10.91 -5.83 17.68
CA LEU A 127 10.85 -6.15 16.25
C LEU A 127 10.58 -4.91 15.40
N MET A 128 9.66 -4.04 15.82
CA MET A 128 9.40 -2.76 15.16
C MET A 128 10.66 -1.89 15.12
N ASN A 129 11.41 -1.82 16.21
CA ASN A 129 12.64 -1.03 16.27
C ASN A 129 13.74 -1.60 15.37
N ILE A 130 13.85 -2.93 15.27
CA ILE A 130 14.77 -3.58 14.32
C ILE A 130 14.37 -3.26 12.89
N PHE A 131 13.08 -3.35 12.57
CA PHE A 131 12.57 -3.03 11.23
C PHE A 131 12.87 -1.57 10.83
N LYS A 132 12.70 -0.62 11.77
CA LYS A 132 13.01 0.80 11.56
C LYS A 132 14.49 1.10 11.30
N GLN A 133 15.41 0.16 11.57
CA GLN A 133 16.81 0.32 11.20
C GLN A 133 17.03 0.19 9.69
N VAL A 134 16.11 -0.47 8.98
CA VAL A 134 16.13 -0.53 7.52
C VAL A 134 15.61 0.80 6.98
N ASP A 135 16.56 1.63 6.58
CA ASP A 135 16.26 2.93 6.00
C ASP A 135 15.70 2.78 4.58
N MET A 136 14.36 2.73 4.47
CA MET A 136 13.66 2.65 3.19
C MET A 136 13.84 3.92 2.32
N SER A 137 14.40 4.99 2.88
CA SER A 137 14.81 6.18 2.13
C SER A 137 16.16 6.04 1.42
N LYS A 138 16.78 4.84 1.45
CA LYS A 138 18.08 4.60 0.82
C LYS A 138 18.06 3.34 -0.02
N ASN A 139 18.52 3.44 -1.26
CA ASN A 139 18.71 2.29 -2.16
C ASN A 139 17.43 1.55 -2.59
N PHE A 140 16.24 2.04 -2.25
CA PHE A 140 14.97 1.49 -2.74
C PHE A 140 14.46 2.29 -3.93
N TYR A 141 14.33 1.63 -5.08
CA TYR A 141 13.89 2.21 -6.33
C TYR A 141 12.63 1.54 -6.83
N PHE A 142 11.87 2.26 -7.65
CA PHE A 142 10.65 1.74 -8.26
C PHE A 142 10.30 2.54 -9.53
N ARG A 143 9.77 1.84 -10.54
CA ARG A 143 8.86 2.24 -11.64
C ARG A 143 9.13 1.32 -12.82
N PHE A 144 8.07 0.77 -13.43
CA PHE A 144 8.19 -0.36 -14.38
C PHE A 144 8.91 -1.55 -13.72
N ASP A 145 8.93 -2.71 -14.39
CA ASP A 145 9.63 -3.87 -13.83
C ASP A 145 11.15 -3.66 -13.87
N ILE A 146 11.71 -3.10 -12.79
CA ILE A 146 13.16 -2.99 -12.57
C ILE A 146 13.75 -4.21 -11.86
N THR A 147 12.91 -5.20 -11.53
CA THR A 147 13.36 -6.47 -10.95
C THR A 147 13.94 -7.39 -12.03
N SER A 148 13.62 -7.11 -13.29
CA SER A 148 14.13 -7.80 -14.47
C SER A 148 15.05 -6.92 -15.30
N THR A 149 15.94 -7.53 -16.07
CA THR A 149 16.78 -6.79 -17.03
C THR A 149 15.93 -6.23 -18.18
N LEU A 150 16.40 -5.15 -18.82
CA LEU A 150 15.70 -4.58 -19.98
C LEU A 150 15.52 -5.61 -21.11
N GLN A 151 16.55 -6.43 -21.36
CA GLN A 151 16.46 -7.52 -22.33
C GLN A 151 15.31 -8.45 -21.99
N HIS A 152 15.22 -8.90 -20.73
CA HIS A 152 14.12 -9.77 -20.28
C HIS A 152 12.76 -9.12 -20.52
N ASN A 153 12.58 -7.86 -20.10
CA ASN A 153 11.32 -7.13 -20.26
C ASN A 153 10.89 -6.97 -21.72
N LEU A 154 11.84 -6.76 -22.64
CA LEU A 154 11.54 -6.59 -24.07
C LEU A 154 11.28 -7.92 -24.78
N THR A 155 11.83 -9.02 -24.29
CA THR A 155 11.67 -10.36 -24.88
C THR A 155 10.54 -11.18 -24.25
N ARG A 156 9.89 -10.67 -23.20
CA ARG A 156 8.87 -11.40 -22.46
C ARG A 156 7.62 -11.59 -23.33
N SER A 157 7.24 -12.83 -23.58
CA SER A 157 5.91 -13.18 -24.07
C SER A 157 4.87 -12.79 -23.02
N SER A 158 3.68 -12.35 -23.44
CA SER A 158 2.61 -11.88 -22.53
C SER A 158 2.51 -12.80 -21.30
N PRO A 159 2.46 -12.24 -20.06
CA PRO A 159 2.42 -13.06 -18.86
C PRO A 159 1.26 -14.05 -18.95
N VAL A 160 1.55 -15.31 -18.64
CA VAL A 160 0.54 -16.36 -18.47
C VAL A 160 -0.27 -16.00 -17.23
N GLU A 161 -1.58 -16.18 -17.31
CA GLU A 161 -2.52 -15.86 -16.23
C GLU A 161 -2.06 -16.54 -14.92
N GLY A 162 -1.77 -15.74 -13.89
CA GLY A 162 -1.32 -16.22 -12.57
C GLY A 162 0.16 -15.98 -12.25
N ASP A 163 1.02 -15.67 -13.22
CA ASP A 163 2.42 -15.34 -12.95
C ASP A 163 2.61 -13.84 -12.63
N TRP A 164 3.38 -13.54 -11.60
CA TRP A 164 3.74 -12.16 -11.29
C TRP A 164 4.50 -11.54 -12.48
N PRO A 165 4.16 -10.30 -12.88
CA PRO A 165 4.82 -9.63 -14.00
C PRO A 165 6.23 -9.13 -13.66
N PHE A 166 6.82 -9.59 -12.55
CA PHE A 166 8.11 -9.17 -12.02
C PHE A 166 8.89 -10.37 -11.44
N ASN A 167 10.21 -10.23 -11.33
CA ASN A 167 11.13 -11.19 -10.74
C ASN A 167 11.12 -11.07 -9.21
N ASP A 168 10.62 -12.11 -8.53
CA ASP A 168 10.49 -12.18 -7.07
C ASP A 168 11.84 -12.03 -6.34
N LYS A 169 12.93 -12.56 -6.89
CA LYS A 169 14.28 -12.50 -6.31
C LYS A 169 14.78 -11.07 -6.11
N PHE A 170 14.36 -10.14 -6.97
CA PHE A 170 14.79 -8.73 -6.94
C PHE A 170 13.68 -7.78 -6.49
N ALA A 171 12.48 -8.28 -6.22
CA ALA A 171 11.38 -7.53 -5.64
C ALA A 171 11.58 -7.40 -4.12
N TRP A 172 12.23 -6.32 -3.70
CA TRP A 172 12.58 -6.07 -2.29
C TRP A 172 11.37 -6.09 -1.33
N ASN A 173 10.18 -5.73 -1.81
CA ASN A 173 8.94 -5.74 -1.03
C ASN A 173 8.08 -6.99 -1.25
N PHE A 174 8.58 -8.01 -1.95
CA PHE A 174 7.79 -9.20 -2.30
C PHE A 174 7.12 -9.85 -1.09
N ASN A 175 7.87 -10.11 -0.03
CA ASN A 175 7.32 -10.70 1.19
C ASN A 175 6.32 -9.77 1.90
N MET A 176 6.50 -8.45 1.81
CA MET A 176 5.53 -7.50 2.39
C MET A 176 4.21 -7.48 1.60
N MET A 177 4.24 -7.83 0.32
CA MET A 177 3.08 -7.85 -0.56
C MET A 177 2.38 -9.22 -0.63
N THR A 178 3.01 -10.29 -0.12
CA THR A 178 2.51 -11.66 -0.30
C THR A 178 2.32 -12.40 1.02
N ALA A 179 3.27 -12.29 1.96
CA ALA A 179 3.19 -13.05 3.21
C ALA A 179 1.93 -12.74 4.05
N PRO A 180 1.44 -11.49 4.11
CA PRO A 180 0.19 -11.17 4.82
C PRO A 180 -1.09 -11.70 4.15
N PHE A 181 -1.00 -12.14 2.89
CA PHE A 181 -2.14 -12.60 2.08
C PHE A 181 -2.00 -14.08 1.66
N ARG A 182 -0.97 -14.77 2.14
CA ARG A 182 -0.88 -16.22 1.97
C ARG A 182 -1.88 -16.84 2.94
N ASN A 183 -2.95 -17.41 2.40
CA ASN A 183 -3.80 -18.32 3.14
C ASN A 183 -2.90 -19.41 3.74
N GLU A 184 -2.92 -19.57 5.05
CA GLU A 184 -2.31 -20.72 5.72
C GLU A 184 -3.14 -21.95 5.30
N GLU A 185 -2.64 -22.72 4.33
CA GLU A 185 -3.09 -24.10 4.07
C GLU A 185 -2.52 -25.06 5.12
#